data_AF-A0A193BLG1-F1
#
_entry.id   AF-A0A193BLG1-F1
#
_cell.length_a   1.000
_cell.length_b   1.000
_cell.length_c   1.000
_cell.angle_alpha   90.00
_cell.angle_beta   90.00
_cell.angle_gamma   90.00
#
_symmetry.space_group_name_H-M   'P 1'
#
loop_
_entity.id
_entity.type
_entity.pdbx_description
1 polymer ?
#
loop_
_entity_poly.entity_id
_entity_poly.type
_entity_poly.pdbx_seq_one_letter_code
_entity_poly.pdbx_strand_id
1 'polypeptide(L)' 'LFSPDLLGDPDNYTPANPLNTPPHIKPEWYFLFAYAILRSIPNKLGGVLALVLSILILAFIPALHTSKQRSMTFRP' A
#
# COMPACT_ATOMS: atom_id res chain seq x y z
N LEU A 1 0.16 30.06 6.72
CA LEU A 1 1.39 29.25 6.88
C LEU A 1 1.35 28.16 5.82
N PHE A 2 2.40 28.00 5.02
CA PHE A 2 2.52 26.89 4.06
C PHE A 2 3.37 25.78 4.69
N SER A 3 2.95 24.52 4.53
CA SER A 3 3.62 23.35 5.10
C SER A 3 3.96 22.34 3.98
N PRO A 4 5.02 22.60 3.20
CA PRO A 4 5.37 21.78 2.03
C PRO A 4 5.78 20.35 2.40
N ASP A 5 6.40 20.16 3.57
CA ASP A 5 6.99 18.87 3.96
C ASP A 5 6.08 18.04 4.88
N LEU A 6 4.81 18.43 5.04
CA LEU A 6 3.88 17.77 5.96
C LEU A 6 3.71 16.27 5.70
N LEU A 7 3.86 15.84 4.44
CA LEU A 7 3.68 14.47 4.01
C LEU A 7 5.00 13.71 3.81
N GLY A 8 6.15 14.39 3.91
CA GLY A 8 7.47 13.81 3.70
C GLY A 8 8.05 13.17 4.95
N ASP A 9 9.04 12.31 4.76
CA ASP A 9 9.81 11.73 5.86
C ASP A 9 11.06 12.56 6.17
N PRO A 10 11.29 13.01 7.42
CA PRO A 10 12.50 13.75 7.79
C PRO A 10 13.80 12.96 7.55
N ASP A 11 13.77 11.62 7.58
CA ASP A 11 14.96 10.79 7.36
C ASP A 11 15.50 10.94 5.92
N ASN A 12 14.65 11.32 4.95
CA ASN A 12 15.04 11.53 3.55
C ASN A 12 15.90 12.78 3.31
N TYR A 13 16.05 13.68 4.29
CA TYR A 13 16.99 14.81 4.19
C TYR A 13 18.43 14.44 4.53
N THR A 14 18.65 13.25 5.08
CA THR A 14 20.01 12.73 5.34
C THR A 14 20.54 12.01 4.10
N PRO A 15 21.83 12.20 3.73
CA PRO A 15 22.41 11.46 2.61
C PRO A 15 22.36 9.94 2.84
N ALA A 16 22.06 9.18 1.79
CA ALA A 16 21.95 7.73 1.86
C ALA A 16 23.27 7.07 2.32
N ASN A 17 23.16 6.15 3.28
CA ASN A 17 24.28 5.34 3.75
C ASN A 17 23.95 3.84 3.62
N PRO A 18 24.61 3.08 2.71
CA PRO A 18 24.29 1.68 2.48
C PRO A 18 24.63 0.74 3.65
N LEU A 19 25.44 1.21 4.61
CA LEU A 19 25.86 0.43 5.78
C LEU A 19 24.97 0.67 7.00
N ASN A 20 24.02 1.61 6.94
CA ASN A 20 23.17 1.97 8.07
C ASN A 20 21.69 2.03 7.65
N THR A 21 20.83 1.31 8.35
CA THR A 21 19.37 1.36 8.14
C THR A 21 18.72 2.22 9.22
N PRO A 22 17.91 3.24 8.86
CA PRO A 22 17.18 4.03 9.84
C PRO A 22 16.24 3.17 10.71
N PRO A 23 16.06 3.51 12.00
CA PRO A 23 15.23 2.71 12.92
C PRO A 23 13.74 2.68 12.55
N HIS A 24 13.22 3.74 11.92
CA HIS A 24 11.81 3.87 11.55
C HIS A 24 11.58 3.82 10.03
N ILE A 25 12.27 2.90 9.33
CA ILE A 25 12.13 2.73 7.89
C ILE A 25 10.68 2.40 7.49
N LYS A 26 10.10 3.26 6.66
CA LYS A 26 8.76 3.11 6.10
C LYS A 26 8.75 3.73 4.69
N PRO A 27 7.86 3.28 3.80
CA PRO A 27 7.68 3.97 2.54
C PRO A 27 6.82 5.23 2.73
N GLU A 28 6.71 6.00 1.66
CA GLU A 28 5.77 7.11 1.55
C GLU A 28 4.32 6.69 1.83
N TRP A 29 3.51 7.65 2.29
CA TRP A 29 2.16 7.40 2.84
C TRP A 29 1.23 6.64 1.89
N TYR A 30 1.30 6.90 0.58
CA TYR A 30 0.46 6.25 -0.43
C TYR A 30 0.83 4.78 -0.70
N PHE A 31 2.01 4.31 -0.23
CA PHE A 31 2.43 2.92 -0.30
C PHE A 31 2.20 2.13 1.00
N LEU A 32 1.69 2.77 2.06
CA LEU A 32 1.51 2.11 3.36
C LEU A 32 0.58 0.89 3.29
N PHE A 33 -0.46 0.92 2.44
CA PHE A 33 -1.37 -0.23 2.27
C PHE A 33 -0.61 -1.47 1.72
N ALA A 34 0.25 -1.26 0.72
CA ALA A 34 1.06 -2.30 0.09
C ALA A 34 2.09 -2.87 1.08
N TYR A 35 2.76 -1.98 1.82
CA TYR A 35 3.72 -2.37 2.86
C TYR A 35 3.05 -3.16 4.00
N ALA A 36 1.83 -2.77 4.41
CA ALA A 36 1.06 -3.49 5.41
C ALA A 36 0.69 -4.91 4.96
N ILE A 37 0.30 -5.10 3.69
CA ILE A 37 0.03 -6.42 3.10
C ILE A 37 1.31 -7.25 3.01
N LEU A 38 2.42 -6.65 2.56
CA LEU A 38 3.69 -7.36 2.41
C LEU A 38 4.21 -7.89 3.74
N ARG A 39 4.13 -7.10 4.82
CA ARG A 39 4.65 -7.45 6.15
C ARG A 39 3.72 -8.34 6.98
N SER A 40 2.44 -8.46 6.60
CA SER A 40 1.47 -9.29 7.34
C SER A 40 1.68 -10.78 7.08
N ILE A 41 2.36 -11.13 5.98
CA ILE A 41 2.66 -12.50 5.60
C ILE A 41 4.12 -12.81 5.96
N PRO A 42 4.38 -13.73 6.91
CA PRO A 42 5.73 -14.10 7.33
C PRO A 42 6.42 -15.05 6.32
N ASN A 43 6.26 -14.79 5.02
CA ASN A 43 6.88 -15.53 3.92
C ASN A 43 7.20 -14.57 2.78
N LYS A 44 8.45 -14.62 2.28
CA LYS A 44 8.92 -13.71 1.22
C LYS A 44 8.12 -13.85 -0.08
N LEU A 45 7.92 -15.08 -0.56
CA LEU A 45 7.18 -15.33 -1.80
C LEU A 45 5.68 -15.01 -1.62
N GLY A 46 5.09 -15.45 -0.52
CA GLY A 46 3.68 -15.22 -0.20
C GLY A 46 3.34 -13.73 -0.08
N GLY A 47 4.21 -12.94 0.57
CA GLY A 47 4.06 -11.49 0.65
C GLY A 47 4.07 -10.80 -0.72
N VAL A 48 5.00 -11.19 -1.60
CA VAL A 48 5.08 -10.66 -2.97
C VAL A 48 3.86 -11.05 -3.80
N LEU A 49 3.40 -12.30 -3.70
CA LEU A 49 2.18 -12.75 -4.38
C LEU A 49 0.95 -11.98 -3.90
N ALA A 50 0.80 -11.80 -2.59
CA ALA A 50 -0.31 -11.04 -2.03
C ALA A 50 -0.30 -9.56 -2.44
N LEU A 51 0.88 -8.95 -2.52
CA LEU A 51 1.04 -7.59 -3.02
C LEU A 51 0.54 -7.47 -4.46
N VAL A 52 0.96 -8.37 -5.36
CA VAL A 52 0.51 -8.36 -6.75
C VAL A 52 -1.01 -8.60 -6.83
N LEU A 53 -1.52 -9.56 -6.07
CA LEU A 53 -2.95 -9.86 -6.01
C LEU A 53 -3.80 -8.70 -5.46
N SER A 54 -3.26 -7.90 -4.54
CA SER A 54 -3.96 -6.74 -3.98
C SER A 54 -4.33 -5.68 -5.03
N ILE A 55 -3.57 -5.61 -6.12
CA ILE A 55 -3.84 -4.73 -7.26
C ILE A 55 -4.64 -5.50 -8.32
N LEU A 56 -4.25 -6.73 -8.64
CA LEU A 56 -4.91 -7.53 -9.68
C LEU A 56 -6.39 -7.79 -9.38
N ILE A 57 -6.78 -7.90 -8.10
CA ILE A 57 -8.19 -8.11 -7.73
C ILE A 57 -9.10 -7.01 -8.30
N LEU A 58 -8.60 -5.79 -8.50
CA LEU A 58 -9.35 -4.68 -9.08
C LEU A 58 -9.80 -4.99 -10.52
N ALA A 59 -8.98 -5.69 -11.30
CA ALA A 59 -9.33 -6.12 -12.66
C ALA A 59 -10.41 -7.20 -12.67
N PHE A 60 -10.54 -7.98 -11.60
CA PHE A 60 -11.55 -9.02 -11.45
C PHE A 60 -12.89 -8.50 -10.89
N ILE A 61 -12.94 -7.28 -10.35
CA ILE A 61 -14.17 -6.69 -9.77
C ILE A 61 -15.39 -6.84 -10.69
N PRO A 62 -15.33 -6.53 -12.00
CA PRO A 62 -16.50 -6.66 -12.88
C PRO A 62 -16.99 -8.10 -13.03
N ALA A 63 -16.08 -9.07 -13.05
CA ALA A 63 -16.43 -10.49 -13.16
C ALA A 63 -17.00 -11.05 -11.84
N LEU A 64 -16.56 -10.53 -10.70
CA LEU A 64 -17.05 -10.91 -9.37
C LEU A 64 -18.39 -10.23 -9.02
N HIS A 65 -18.78 -9.18 -9.75
CA HIS A 65 -20.02 -8.46 -9.49
C HIS A 65 -21.24 -9.22 -10.01
N THR A 66 -21.90 -9.98 -9.12
CA THR A 66 -23.08 -10.81 -9.45
C THR A 66 -24.42 -10.06 -9.40
N SER A 67 -24.46 -8.88 -8.81
CA SER A 67 -25.70 -8.11 -8.67
C SER A 67 -26.15 -7.51 -10.00
N LYS A 68 -27.47 -7.55 -10.25
CA LYS A 68 -28.09 -6.85 -11.37
C LYS A 68 -28.17 -5.33 -11.15
N GLN A 69 -28.16 -4.90 -9.88
CA GLN A 69 -28.18 -3.48 -9.51
C GLN A 69 -26.74 -2.94 -9.48
N ARG A 70 -26.49 -1.90 -10.28
CA ARG A 70 -25.16 -1.25 -10.39
C ARG A 70 -24.84 -0.37 -9.17
N SER A 71 -25.83 0.35 -8.65
CA SER A 71 -25.60 1.24 -7.50
C SER A 71 -25.60 0.47 -6.19
N MET A 72 -24.83 0.99 -5.22
CA MET A 72 -24.87 0.55 -3.82
C MET A 72 -25.98 1.22 -3.02
N THR A 73 -26.63 2.28 -3.54
CA THR A 73 -27.67 3.05 -2.82
C THR A 73 -28.83 2.19 -2.30
N PHE A 74 -29.19 1.12 -3.01
CA PHE A 74 -30.27 0.20 -2.64
C PHE A 74 -29.75 -1.19 -2.24
N ARG A 75 -28.48 -1.29 -1.81
CA ARG A 75 -27.84 -2.51 -1.36
C ARG A 75 -27.39 -2.31 0.09
N PRO A 76 -28.20 -2.74 1.08
CA PRO A 76 -27.89 -2.57 2.50
C PRO A 76 -26.65 -3.37 2.93
#